data_AF-A0AAV9FT86-F1
#
_entry.id   AF-A0AAV9FT86-F1
#
_cell.length_a   1.000
_cell.length_b   1.000
_cell.length_c   1.000
_cell.angle_alpha   90.00
_cell.angle_beta   90.00
_cell.angle_gamma   90.00
#
_symmetry.space_group_name_H-M   'P 1'
#
loop_
_entity.id
_entity.type
_entity.pdbx_description
1 polymer ?
#
loop_
_entity_poly.entity_id
_entity_poly.type
_entity_poly.pdbx_seq_one_letter_code
_entity_poly.pdbx_strand_id
1 'polypeptide(L)' 'MKGIPYLNTYDSRTICYPDPLIKANDTIKLNIESNKVTDFIKFDVGNVVMVTGGRNRGVSA' A
#
# COMPACT_ATOMS: atom_id res chain seq x y z
N MET A 1 -16.70 -9.87 17.79
CA MET A 1 -15.74 -9.01 17.06
C MET A 1 -15.55 -9.63 15.68
N LYS A 2 -16.28 -9.15 14.66
CA LYS A 2 -16.34 -9.80 13.34
C LYS A 2 -14.99 -9.67 12.63
N GLY A 3 -14.43 -10.79 12.17
CA GLY A 3 -13.16 -10.91 11.43
C GLY A 3 -13.21 -10.32 10.02
N ILE A 4 -13.55 -9.03 9.93
CA ILE A 4 -13.52 -8.28 8.67
C ILE A 4 -12.05 -8.02 8.33
N PRO A 5 -11.57 -8.46 7.15
CA PRO A 5 -10.20 -8.15 6.73
C PRO A 5 -10.09 -6.65 6.41
N TYR A 6 -8.99 -6.05 6.87
CA TYR A 6 -8.66 -4.66 6.58
C TYR A 6 -7.15 -4.52 6.40
N LEU A 7 -6.74 -3.46 5.72
CA LEU A 7 -5.36 -3.00 5.69
C LEU A 7 -5.25 -1.59 6.27
N ASN A 8 -4.07 -1.28 6.79
CA ASN A 8 -3.68 0.06 7.21
C ASN A 8 -2.65 0.63 6.23
N THR A 9 -2.79 1.92 5.92
CA THR A 9 -1.82 2.63 5.10
C THR A 9 -0.88 3.46 5.97
N TYR A 10 0.24 3.90 5.39
CA TYR A 10 1.24 4.73 6.09
C TYR A 10 0.68 6.08 6.53
N ASP A 11 -0.32 6.62 5.82
CA ASP A 11 -1.05 7.84 6.18
C ASP A 11 -2.23 7.57 7.15
N SER A 12 -2.22 6.43 7.85
CA SER A 12 -3.19 6.07 8.90
C SER A 12 -4.63 5.87 8.41
N ARG A 13 -4.85 5.56 7.12
CA ARG A 13 -6.17 5.14 6.63
C ARG A 13 -6.39 3.66 6.89
N THR A 14 -7.64 3.31 7.18
CA THR A 14 -8.09 1.91 7.29
C THR A 14 -8.98 1.59 6.11
N ILE A 15 -8.59 0.60 5.31
CA ILE A 15 -9.35 0.15 4.15
C ILE A 15 -9.92 -1.24 4.45
N CYS A 16 -11.24 -1.34 4.51
CA CYS A 16 -11.95 -2.59 4.73
C CYS A 16 -12.16 -3.35 3.41
N TYR A 17 -12.19 -4.69 3.49
CA TYR A 17 -12.34 -5.57 2.34
C TYR A 17 -11.34 -5.31 1.20
N PRO A 18 -10.03 -5.28 1.50
CA PRO A 18 -9.01 -5.19 0.45
C PRO A 18 -9.01 -6.46 -0.40
N ASP A 19 -8.45 -6.35 -1.61
CA ASP A 19 -8.19 -7.51 -2.46
C ASP A 19 -7.32 -8.55 -1.70
N PRO A 20 -7.70 -9.84 -1.64
CA PRO A 20 -6.97 -10.86 -0.90
C PRO A 20 -5.54 -11.12 -1.41
N LEU A 21 -5.21 -10.65 -2.62
CA LEU A 21 -3.87 -10.72 -3.19
C LEU A 21 -2.90 -9.70 -2.59
N ILE A 22 -3.39 -8.62 -1.97
CA ILE A 22 -2.57 -7.58 -1.35
C ILE A 22 -1.87 -8.15 -0.12
N LYS A 23 -0.55 -7.94 -0.05
CA LYS A 23 0.32 -8.37 1.06
C LYS A 23 0.94 -7.16 1.76
N ALA A 24 1.58 -7.43 2.90
CA ALA A 24 2.35 -6.41 3.60
C ALA A 24 3.44 -5.83 2.68
N ASN A 25 3.65 -4.51 2.74
CA ASN A 25 4.57 -3.72 1.93
C ASN A 25 4.16 -3.49 0.46
N ASP A 26 3.08 -4.09 -0.02
CA ASP A 26 2.51 -3.72 -1.31
C ASP A 26 2.04 -2.27 -1.28
N THR A 27 2.09 -1.62 -2.45
CA THR A 27 1.61 -0.24 -2.61
C THR A 27 0.22 -0.27 -3.21
N ILE A 28 -0.72 0.48 -2.64
CA ILE A 28 -2.07 0.62 -3.19
C ILE A 28 -2.26 1.96 -3.91
N LYS A 29 -3.02 1.96 -5.00
CA LYS A 29 -3.49 3.17 -5.67
C LYS A 29 -4.90 3.49 -5.19
N LEU A 30 -5.01 4.50 -4.33
CA LEU A 30 -6.27 4.95 -3.75
C LEU A 30 -6.88 6.08 -4.58
N ASN A 31 -8.15 5.97 -4.95
CA ASN A 31 -8.92 7.11 -5.43
C ASN A 31 -9.40 7.92 -4.21
N ILE A 32 -8.97 9.19 -4.13
CA ILE A 32 -9.17 10.03 -2.93
C ILE A 32 -10.65 10.41 -2.74
N GLU A 33 -11.39 10.63 -3.83
CA GLU A 33 -12.80 11.04 -3.77
C GLU A 33 -13.69 9.89 -3.27
N SER A 34 -13.48 8.68 -3.79
CA SER A 34 -14.28 7.50 -3.45
C SER A 34 -13.73 6.71 -2.26
N ASN A 35 -12.50 6.97 -1.83
CA ASN A 35 -11.73 6.18 -0.86
C ASN A 35 -11.67 4.67 -1.21
N LYS A 36 -11.68 4.34 -2.50
CA LYS A 36 -11.56 2.96 -2.99
C LYS A 36 -10.20 2.69 -3.60
N VAL A 37 -9.70 1.48 -3.41
CA VAL A 37 -8.50 0.98 -4.09
C VAL A 37 -8.86 0.73 -5.55
N THR A 38 -8.10 1.35 -6.45
CA THR A 38 -8.27 1.21 -7.90
C THR A 38 -7.28 0.23 -8.50
N ASP A 39 -6.10 0.12 -7.90
CA ASP A 39 -5.03 -0.77 -8.35
C ASP A 39 -4.04 -1.02 -7.20
N PHE A 40 -3.17 -2.02 -7.32
CA PHE A 40 -2.09 -2.28 -6.38
C PHE A 40 -0.83 -2.80 -7.08
N ILE A 41 0.33 -2.48 -6.50
CA ILE A 41 1.65 -2.86 -6.99
C ILE A 41 2.29 -3.75 -5.93
N LYS A 42 2.72 -4.95 -6.35
CA LYS A 42 3.39 -5.92 -5.48
C LYS A 42 4.79 -5.45 -5.10
N PHE A 43 5.19 -5.71 -3.87
CA PHE A 43 6.59 -5.55 -3.46
C PHE A 43 7.39 -6.77 -3.93
N ASP A 44 7.95 -6.68 -5.14
CA ASP A 44 8.70 -7.77 -5.80
C ASP A 44 9.90 -7.22 -6.59
N VAL A 45 10.81 -8.10 -6.96
CA VAL A 45 12.03 -7.77 -7.71
C VAL A 45 11.67 -7.25 -9.10
N GLY A 46 12.32 -6.16 -9.50
CA GLY A 46 12.09 -5.51 -10.80
C GLY A 46 11.11 -4.34 -10.75
N ASN A 47 10.52 -4.05 -9.58
CA ASN A 47 9.71 -2.85 -9.37
C ASN A 47 10.56 -1.69 -8.83
N VAL A 48 10.27 -0.48 -9.31
CA VAL A 48 10.93 0.75 -8.85
C VAL A 48 10.29 1.23 -7.54
N VAL A 49 11.11 1.51 -6.54
CA VAL A 49 10.67 1.97 -5.21
C VAL A 49 11.35 3.29 -4.83
N MET A 50 10.70 4.08 -3.98
CA MET A 50 11.28 5.30 -3.41
C MET A 50 11.68 5.06 -1.95
N VAL A 51 12.94 5.34 -1.61
CA VAL A 51 13.43 5.20 -0.22
C VAL A 51 12.96 6.40 0.63
N THR A 52 12.14 6.15 1.65
CA THR A 52 11.54 7.21 2.50
C THR A 52 12.34 7.54 3.77
N GLY A 53 13.34 6.74 4.13
CA GLY A 53 14.12 6.90 5.38
C GLY A 53 15.60 6.54 5.27
N GLY A 54 16.38 6.90 6.30
CA GLY A 54 17.81 6.60 6.38
C GLY A 54 18.71 7.50 5.53
N ARG A 55 19.96 7.06 5.32
CA ARG A 55 21.01 7.82 4.59
C ARG A 55 20.71 8.01 3.10
N ASN A 56 19.93 7.10 2.50
CA ASN A 56 19.61 7.10 1.08
C ASN A 56 18.18 7.63 0.79
N ARG A 57 17.58 8.38 1.72
CA ARG A 57 16.24 8.96 1.53
C ARG A 57 16.17 9.76 0.22
N GLY A 58 15.10 9.54 -0.55
CA GLY A 58 14.83 10.23 -1.81
C GLY A 58 15.40 9.53 -3.04
N VAL A 59 16.22 8.49 -2.87
CA VAL A 59 16.72 7.68 -3.98
C VAL A 59 15.61 6.74 -4.48
N SER A 60 15.43 6.67 -5.80
CA SER A 60 14.66 5.61 -6.46
C SER A 60 15.56 4.41 -6.72
N ALA A 61 15.13 3.22 -6.29
CA ALA A 61 15.85 1.96 -6.46
C ALA A 61 15.02 0.94 -7.24
#